data_AF-A0A7S0IJ12-F1
#
_entry.id   AF-A0A7S0IJ12-F1
#
_cell.length_a   1.000
_cell.length_b   1.000
_cell.length_c   1.000
_cell.angle_alpha   90.00
_cell.angle_beta   90.00
_cell.angle_gamma   90.00
#
_symmetry.space_group_name_H-M   'P 1'
#
loop_
_entity.id
_entity.type
_entity.pdbx_description
1 polymer ?
#
loop_
_entity_poly.entity_id
_entity_poly.type
_entity_poly.pdbx_seq_one_letter_code
_entity_poly.pdbx_strand_id
1 'polypeptide(L)'
;CFQNNSHHTGGKPGDENNRTTSWESMSDCHWTERAFIDFMGYKMRTENYAITQWLVWDGAKLRPDWDQQVALELYDHTGDTGFAPAAFDDFEYVNLADLPQYASVQATLLAQLRREVERWSFS
;
A
#
# COMPACT_ATOMS: atom_id res chain seq x y z
N CYS A 1 -5.26 -2.42 1.80
CA CYS A 1 -5.28 -3.91 1.85
C CYS A 1 -6.20 -4.38 0.74
N PHE A 2 -5.85 -5.50 0.12
CA PHE A 2 -6.60 -6.09 -0.96
C PHE A 2 -6.97 -7.52 -0.55
N GLN A 3 -8.18 -7.96 -0.90
CA GLN A 3 -8.80 -9.14 -0.29
C GLN A 3 -8.90 -10.33 -1.22
N ASN A 4 -8.88 -11.51 -0.59
CA ASN A 4 -9.17 -12.77 -1.27
C ASN A 4 -10.66 -13.06 -1.27
N ASN A 5 -11.22 -13.14 -2.47
CA ASN A 5 -12.62 -13.44 -2.66
C ASN A 5 -12.94 -14.95 -2.57
N SER A 6 -11.92 -15.80 -2.40
CA SER A 6 -12.07 -17.26 -2.46
C SER A 6 -12.72 -17.91 -1.23
N HIS A 7 -12.78 -17.21 -0.09
CA HIS A 7 -13.42 -17.71 1.14
C HIS A 7 -14.84 -17.14 1.36
N HIS A 8 -15.34 -16.34 0.43
CA HIS A 8 -16.69 -15.77 0.53
C HIS A 8 -17.76 -16.79 0.12
N THR A 9 -18.47 -17.34 1.09
CA THR A 9 -19.67 -18.16 0.85
C THR A 9 -20.93 -17.29 0.85
N GLY A 10 -21.13 -16.51 -0.21
CA GLY A 10 -22.35 -15.73 -0.45
C GLY A 10 -22.12 -14.23 -0.60
N GLY A 11 -22.75 -13.64 -1.62
CA GLY A 11 -22.51 -12.25 -2.06
C GLY A 11 -21.18 -12.12 -2.79
N LYS A 12 -21.17 -11.47 -3.96
CA LYS A 12 -19.93 -11.19 -4.69
C LYS A 12 -19.02 -10.34 -3.78
N PRO A 13 -17.74 -10.66 -3.63
CA PRO A 13 -16.89 -9.85 -2.77
C PRO A 13 -16.27 -8.71 -3.58
N GLY A 14 -16.19 -7.53 -2.96
CA GLY A 14 -15.92 -6.29 -3.68
C GLY A 14 -17.08 -5.85 -4.59
N ASP A 15 -18.27 -6.42 -4.42
CA ASP A 15 -19.44 -5.94 -5.14
C ASP A 15 -19.92 -4.64 -4.50
N GLU A 16 -19.58 -3.58 -5.21
CA GLU A 16 -20.18 -2.26 -5.22
C GLU A 16 -21.70 -2.28 -5.50
N ASN A 17 -22.39 -3.38 -5.18
CA ASN A 17 -23.84 -3.46 -5.03
C ASN A 17 -24.28 -2.67 -3.78
N ASN A 18 -23.91 -1.39 -3.79
CA ASN A 18 -24.77 -0.26 -3.51
C ASN A 18 -25.58 -0.41 -2.22
N ARG A 19 -24.85 -0.60 -1.13
CA ARG A 19 -25.27 -0.20 0.22
C ARG A 19 -24.20 0.62 0.92
N THR A 20 -23.40 1.36 0.17
CA THR A 20 -22.60 2.49 0.66
C THR A 20 -23.57 3.57 1.15
N THR A 21 -24.07 3.43 2.38
CA THR A 21 -24.94 4.42 3.02
C THR A 21 -24.15 5.50 3.77
N SER A 22 -22.84 5.31 3.97
CA SER A 22 -21.94 6.30 4.58
C SER A 22 -20.48 6.06 4.17
N TRP A 23 -19.65 7.09 4.35
CA TRP A 23 -18.19 7.09 4.17
C TRP A 23 -17.48 6.06 5.07
N GLU A 24 -18.13 5.58 6.14
CA GLU A 24 -17.62 4.54 7.05
C GLU A 24 -17.66 3.15 6.39
N SER A 25 -18.47 2.99 5.33
CA SER A 25 -18.64 1.74 4.58
C SER A 25 -17.61 1.58 3.44
N MET A 26 -16.73 2.57 3.22
CA MET A 26 -15.71 2.54 2.15
C MET A 26 -14.43 1.78 2.52
N SER A 27 -14.47 0.95 3.55
CA SER A 27 -13.30 0.22 4.01
C SER A 27 -13.55 -1.27 3.85
N ASP A 28 -13.23 -1.78 2.66
CA ASP A 28 -13.40 -3.19 2.31
C ASP A 28 -12.79 -4.10 3.38
N CYS A 29 -11.68 -3.71 4.02
CA CYS A 29 -11.01 -4.50 5.05
C CYS A 29 -11.40 -4.23 6.50
N HIS A 30 -12.31 -3.30 6.80
CA HIS A 30 -12.66 -3.00 8.20
C HIS A 30 -13.28 -4.22 8.90
N TRP A 31 -14.04 -5.01 8.15
CA TRP A 31 -14.76 -6.20 8.63
C TRP A 31 -14.08 -7.52 8.28
N THR A 32 -12.96 -7.45 7.55
CA THR A 32 -12.22 -8.65 7.15
C THR A 32 -11.30 -9.06 8.26
N GLU A 33 -11.42 -10.32 8.67
CA GLU A 33 -10.48 -10.88 9.62
C GLU A 33 -9.06 -10.74 9.07
N ARG A 34 -8.13 -10.33 9.92
CA ARG A 34 -6.75 -10.02 9.53
C ARG A 34 -6.05 -11.20 8.87
N ALA A 35 -6.49 -12.43 9.15
CA ALA A 35 -5.98 -13.65 8.55
C ALA A 35 -6.37 -13.84 7.07
N PHE A 36 -7.38 -13.12 6.58
CA PHE A 36 -7.92 -13.24 5.21
C PHE A 36 -7.55 -12.07 4.30
N ILE A 37 -6.60 -11.22 4.72
CA ILE A 37 -6.02 -10.20 3.86
C ILE A 37 -4.95 -10.87 2.99
N ASP A 38 -5.00 -10.69 1.67
CA ASP A 38 -3.98 -11.26 0.76
C ASP A 38 -2.74 -10.39 0.70
N PHE A 39 -2.94 -9.07 0.61
CA PHE A 39 -1.88 -8.12 0.34
C PHE A 39 -2.00 -6.89 1.23
N MET A 40 -0.84 -6.41 1.69
CA MET A 40 -0.72 -5.18 2.44
C MET A 40 0.28 -4.24 1.75
N GLY A 41 -0.15 -2.99 1.56
CA GLY A 41 0.70 -1.92 1.01
C GLY A 41 1.31 -1.10 2.15
N TYR A 42 2.63 -1.00 2.16
CA TYR A 42 3.38 -0.18 3.11
C TYR A 42 3.95 1.03 2.37
N LYS A 43 3.60 2.23 2.81
CA LYS A 43 4.04 3.48 2.19
C LYS A 43 4.99 4.26 3.09
N MET A 44 6.07 4.79 2.50
CA MET A 44 6.94 5.79 3.12
C MET A 44 7.01 7.03 2.22
N ARG A 45 6.88 8.20 2.83
CA ARG A 45 7.06 9.50 2.19
C ARG A 45 8.28 10.18 2.81
N THR A 46 9.26 10.55 1.99
CA THR A 46 10.38 11.43 2.35
C THR A 46 10.09 12.85 1.88
N GLU A 47 11.07 13.74 1.79
CA GLU A 47 10.89 15.06 1.15
C GLU A 47 10.70 14.93 -0.38
N ASN A 48 11.53 14.11 -1.03
CA ASN A 48 11.57 14.04 -2.51
C ASN A 48 10.85 12.84 -3.13
N TYR A 49 10.51 11.81 -2.37
CA TYR A 49 9.94 10.59 -2.92
C TYR A 49 8.84 10.02 -2.04
N ALA A 50 7.91 9.31 -2.67
CA ALA A 50 7.00 8.38 -2.01
C ALA A 50 7.21 6.99 -2.58
N ILE A 51 7.40 5.99 -1.71
CA ILE A 51 7.52 4.59 -2.11
C ILE A 51 6.42 3.77 -1.44
N THR A 52 5.74 2.92 -2.21
CA THR A 52 4.78 1.94 -1.69
C THR A 52 5.23 0.55 -2.09
N GLN A 53 5.45 -0.33 -1.11
CA GLN A 53 5.72 -1.74 -1.35
C GLN A 53 4.48 -2.57 -1.02
N TRP A 54 3.96 -3.30 -2.01
CA TRP A 54 2.84 -4.22 -1.84
C TRP A 54 3.38 -5.64 -1.67
N LEU A 55 3.12 -6.23 -0.51
CA LEU A 55 3.62 -7.54 -0.11
C LEU A 55 2.46 -8.50 0.12
N VAL A 56 2.71 -9.80 -0.09
CA VAL A 56 1.84 -10.85 0.43
C VAL A 56 1.76 -10.73 1.95
N TRP A 57 0.55 -10.87 2.49
CA TRP A 57 0.29 -10.89 3.92
C TRP A 57 0.20 -12.33 4.41
N ASP A 58 1.07 -12.69 5.35
CA ASP A 58 0.98 -13.97 6.06
C ASP A 58 -0.08 -13.83 7.16
N GLY A 59 -1.31 -14.22 6.85
CA GLY A 59 -2.44 -14.19 7.76
C GLY A 59 -2.27 -15.07 9.01
N ALA A 60 -1.42 -16.10 8.97
CA ALA A 60 -1.15 -16.96 10.12
C ALA A 60 -0.15 -16.31 11.09
N LYS A 61 0.86 -15.61 10.57
CA LYS A 61 1.85 -14.87 11.37
C LYS A 61 1.43 -13.44 11.69
N LEU A 62 0.38 -12.94 11.02
CA LEU A 62 -0.05 -11.54 11.05
C LEU A 62 1.12 -10.60 10.71
N ARG A 63 1.87 -10.92 9.66
CA ARG A 63 3.06 -10.17 9.21
C ARG A 63 3.12 -10.15 7.69
N PRO A 64 3.77 -9.14 7.09
CA PRO A 64 4.09 -9.19 5.68
C PRO A 64 5.17 -10.23 5.40
N ASP A 65 5.07 -10.88 4.24
CA ASP A 65 6.15 -11.67 3.69
C ASP A 65 7.04 -10.78 2.81
N TRP A 66 8.17 -10.33 3.35
CA TRP A 66 9.11 -9.43 2.69
C TRP A 66 9.77 -10.02 1.44
N ASP A 67 9.73 -11.34 1.28
CA ASP A 67 10.33 -12.02 0.13
C ASP A 67 9.30 -12.21 -1.01
N GLN A 68 8.04 -11.81 -0.79
CA GLN A 68 6.93 -11.94 -1.73
C GLN A 68 6.34 -10.55 -2.10
N GLN A 69 7.10 -9.79 -2.88
CA GLN A 69 6.62 -8.51 -3.44
C GLN A 69 5.70 -8.74 -4.64
N VAL A 70 4.54 -8.08 -4.60
CA VAL A 70 3.50 -8.16 -5.64
C VAL A 70 3.52 -6.94 -6.54
N ALA A 71 3.77 -5.76 -5.98
CA ALA A 71 3.90 -4.52 -6.72
C ALA A 71 4.81 -3.53 -5.98
N LEU A 72 5.36 -2.59 -6.75
CA LEU A 72 6.16 -1.50 -6.24
C LEU A 72 5.72 -0.20 -6.92
N GLU A 73 5.57 0.83 -6.13
CA GLU A 73 5.28 2.18 -6.60
C GLU A 73 6.36 3.12 -6.11
N LEU A 74 6.88 3.97 -7.00
CA LEU A 74 7.79 5.05 -6.67
C LEU A 74 7.32 6.32 -7.37
N TYR A 75 7.13 7.39 -6.60
CA TYR A 75 6.71 8.69 -7.12
C TYR A 75 7.70 9.77 -6.70
N ASP A 76 8.03 10.65 -7.64
CA ASP A 76 8.83 11.85 -7.38
C ASP A 76 7.92 12.96 -6.83
N HIS A 77 8.38 13.56 -5.76
CA HIS A 77 7.76 14.68 -5.04
C HIS A 77 8.73 15.84 -4.85
N THR A 78 9.81 15.90 -5.62
CA THR A 78 10.75 17.02 -5.57
C THR A 78 10.01 18.33 -5.84
N GLY A 79 10.08 19.26 -4.89
CA GLY A 79 9.37 20.55 -4.97
C GLY A 79 7.90 20.51 -4.54
N ASP A 80 7.40 19.36 -4.10
CA ASP A 80 6.09 19.27 -3.45
C ASP A 80 6.15 19.91 -2.06
N THR A 81 5.48 21.05 -1.93
CA THR A 81 5.39 21.79 -0.66
C THR A 81 4.11 21.45 0.11
N GLY A 82 3.17 20.71 -0.47
CA GLY A 82 1.88 20.37 0.14
C GLY A 82 0.90 21.54 0.34
N PHE A 83 1.21 22.76 -0.15
CA PHE A 83 0.41 23.97 0.08
C PHE A 83 -0.36 24.51 -1.13
N ALA A 84 -0.20 23.90 -2.32
CA ALA A 84 -0.89 24.36 -3.53
C ALA A 84 -2.20 23.58 -3.77
N PRO A 85 -3.26 24.21 -4.32
CA PRO A 85 -4.47 23.50 -4.73
C PRO A 85 -4.22 22.34 -5.71
N ALA A 86 -3.15 22.44 -6.51
CA ALA A 86 -2.73 21.42 -7.47
C ALA A 86 -1.77 20.37 -6.88
N ALA A 87 -1.36 20.48 -5.62
CA ALA A 87 -0.45 19.51 -4.98
C ALA A 87 -1.04 18.08 -4.93
N PHE A 88 -2.36 17.93 -5.12
CA PHE A 88 -3.03 16.64 -5.20
C PHE A 88 -3.04 16.03 -6.61
N ASP A 89 -2.92 16.84 -7.66
CA ASP A 89 -3.00 16.40 -9.06
C ASP A 89 -1.61 16.39 -9.75
N ASP A 90 -0.64 17.14 -9.23
CA ASP A 90 0.66 17.36 -9.85
C ASP A 90 1.71 16.29 -9.48
N PHE A 91 1.46 15.48 -8.45
CA PHE A 91 2.38 14.47 -7.93
C PHE A 91 1.72 13.08 -7.90
N GLU A 92 2.52 12.02 -7.93
CA GLU A 92 2.05 10.62 -7.94
C GLU A 92 1.30 10.12 -9.21
N TYR A 93 1.46 10.77 -10.37
CA TYR A 93 0.81 10.33 -11.63
C TYR A 93 1.67 9.41 -12.52
N VAL A 94 2.99 9.35 -12.29
CA VAL A 94 3.91 8.45 -13.01
C VAL A 94 4.62 7.54 -12.03
N ASN A 95 4.36 6.23 -12.12
CA ASN A 95 5.13 5.25 -11.37
C ASN A 95 6.54 5.08 -11.98
N LEU A 96 7.56 5.38 -11.19
CA LEU A 96 8.98 5.33 -11.55
C LEU A 96 9.65 4.01 -11.12
N ALA A 97 8.91 3.07 -10.54
CA ALA A 97 9.48 1.84 -9.97
C ALA A 97 10.19 0.95 -11.00
N ASP A 98 9.72 0.90 -12.24
CA ASP A 98 10.30 0.05 -13.29
C ASP A 98 11.50 0.70 -14.00
N LEU A 99 11.86 1.93 -13.63
CA LEU A 99 12.92 2.70 -14.29
C LEU A 99 14.29 2.43 -13.63
N PRO A 100 15.27 1.83 -14.34
CA PRO A 100 16.54 1.39 -13.74
C PRO A 100 17.34 2.49 -13.06
N GLN A 101 17.23 3.74 -13.52
CA GLN A 101 17.94 4.87 -12.94
C GLN A 101 17.53 5.17 -11.48
N TYR A 102 16.37 4.67 -11.03
CA TYR A 102 15.91 4.84 -9.65
C TYR A 102 16.25 3.65 -8.74
N ALA A 103 16.92 2.60 -9.24
CA ALA A 103 17.18 1.38 -8.47
C ALA A 103 17.91 1.63 -7.14
N SER A 104 18.88 2.55 -7.12
CA SER A 104 19.60 2.89 -5.88
C SER A 104 18.72 3.61 -4.86
N VAL A 105 17.81 4.47 -5.31
CA VAL A 105 16.85 5.19 -4.46
C VAL A 105 15.86 4.17 -3.89
N GLN A 106 15.31 3.29 -4.73
CA GLN A 106 14.40 2.23 -4.31
C GLN A 106 15.03 1.34 -3.24
N ALA A 107 16.24 0.82 -3.47
CA ALA A 107 16.93 -0.05 -2.50
C ALA A 107 17.09 0.64 -1.13
N THR A 108 17.44 1.92 -1.12
CA THR A 108 17.61 2.70 0.10
C THR A 108 16.28 2.87 0.83
N LEU A 109 15.24 3.31 0.13
CA LEU A 109 13.93 3.57 0.73
C LEU A 109 13.25 2.28 1.19
N LEU A 110 13.36 1.18 0.44
CA LEU A 110 12.83 -0.13 0.83
C LEU A 110 13.49 -0.67 2.10
N ALA A 111 14.82 -0.52 2.23
CA ALA A 111 15.52 -0.92 3.44
C ALA A 111 15.06 -0.09 4.66
N GLN A 112 14.84 1.21 4.48
CA GLN A 112 14.31 2.08 5.53
C GLN A 112 12.85 1.70 5.88
N LEU A 113 12.01 1.48 4.88
CA LEU A 113 10.60 1.09 5.03
C LEU A 113 10.48 -0.18 5.84
N ARG A 114 11.20 -1.23 5.45
CA ARG A 114 11.21 -2.49 6.20
C ARG A 114 11.61 -2.29 7.65
N ARG A 115 12.68 -1.54 7.91
CA ARG A 115 13.14 -1.26 9.27
C ARG A 115 12.06 -0.58 10.12
N GLU A 116 11.41 0.46 9.60
CA GLU A 116 10.39 1.18 10.36
C GLU A 116 9.13 0.33 10.55
N VAL A 117 8.68 -0.42 9.55
CA VAL A 117 7.52 -1.33 9.69
C VAL A 117 7.79 -2.38 10.77
N GLU A 118 8.95 -3.04 10.73
CA GLU A 118 9.33 -4.03 11.74
C GLU A 118 9.40 -3.41 13.15
N ARG A 119 9.92 -2.19 13.26
CA ARG A 119 10.04 -1.47 14.52
C ARG A 119 8.69 -1.08 15.12
N TRP A 120 7.73 -0.63 14.32
CA TRP A 120 6.50 -0.02 14.85
C TRP A 120 5.30 -0.95 14.86
N SER A 121 5.30 -1.97 14.01
CA SER A 121 4.14 -2.87 13.87
C SER A 121 4.30 -4.19 14.61
N PHE A 122 5.54 -4.63 14.87
CA PHE A 122 5.82 -5.99 15.34
C PHE A 122 6.88 -6.09 16.44
N SER A 123 7.20 -4.96 17.08
CA SER A 123 8.09 -4.88 18.25
C SER A 123 7.42 -5.31 19.54
#